data_AF-B4DAK2-F1
#
_entry.id   AF-B4DAK2-F1
#
_cell.length_a   1.000
_cell.length_b   1.000
_cell.length_c   1.000
_cell.angle_alpha   90.00
_cell.angle_beta   90.00
_cell.angle_gamma   90.00
#
_symmetry.space_group_name_H-M   'P 1'
#
loop_
_entity.id
_entity.type
_entity.pdbx_description
1 polymer ?
#
loop_
_entity_poly.entity_id
_entity_poly.type
_entity_poly.pdbx_seq_one_letter_code
_entity_poly.pdbx_strand_id
1 'polypeptide(L)'
;MSKTFAWFVYVLTAAFFACFFLWPIGTTLGGAFFDADGKFTFVFVTEVFRNRIYLEGLGNSLLLAIGSTALAFAIALPLAFVADRYEFPQRSCSLRPSWCR
;
A
#
# COMPACT_ATOMS: atom_id res chain seq x y z
N MET A 1 12.15 30.88 -0.21
CA MET A 1 12.61 29.66 -0.89
C MET A 1 12.40 29.83 -2.39
N SER A 2 13.43 29.71 -3.21
CA SER A 2 13.24 29.80 -4.67
C SER A 2 12.49 28.57 -5.16
N LYS A 3 11.50 28.77 -6.05
CA LYS A 3 10.69 27.67 -6.62
C LYS A 3 11.59 26.63 -7.32
N THR A 4 12.67 27.09 -7.93
CA THR A 4 13.68 26.26 -8.59
C THR A 4 14.39 25.31 -7.63
N PHE A 5 14.80 25.80 -6.44
CA PHE A 5 15.47 24.97 -5.45
C PHE A 5 14.52 23.91 -4.86
N ALA A 6 13.26 24.26 -4.60
CA ALA A 6 12.25 23.31 -4.13
C ALA A 6 12.00 22.19 -5.15
N TRP A 7 11.89 22.52 -6.44
CA TRP A 7 11.73 21.55 -7.51
C TRP A 7 12.94 20.61 -7.64
N PHE A 8 14.15 21.16 -7.51
CA PHE A 8 15.37 20.35 -7.54
C PHE A 8 15.38 19.29 -6.43
N VAL A 9 15.11 19.71 -5.18
CA VAL A 9 15.07 18.79 -4.04
C VAL A 9 13.95 17.76 -4.20
N TYR A 10 12.79 18.17 -4.69
CA TYR A 10 11.67 17.26 -4.94
C TYR A 10 12.04 16.19 -5.98
N VAL A 11 12.56 16.58 -7.15
CA VAL A 11 12.93 15.64 -8.22
C VAL A 11 14.05 14.71 -7.77
N LEU A 12 15.08 15.23 -7.09
CA LEU A 12 16.17 14.42 -6.58
C LEU A 12 15.66 13.36 -5.59
N THR A 13 14.78 13.76 -4.67
CA THR A 13 14.19 12.86 -3.68
C THR A 13 13.27 11.83 -4.35
N ALA A 14 12.43 12.27 -5.29
CA ALA A 14 11.56 11.38 -6.05
C ALA A 14 12.36 10.36 -6.88
N ALA A 15 13.43 10.80 -7.54
CA ALA A 15 14.32 9.92 -8.31
C ALA A 15 15.02 8.89 -7.40
N PHE A 16 15.50 9.33 -6.23
CA PHE A 16 16.08 8.41 -5.23
C PHE A 16 15.09 7.33 -4.81
N PHE A 17 13.88 7.70 -4.39
CA PHE A 17 12.86 6.71 -4.02
C PHE A 17 12.44 5.82 -5.18
N ALA A 18 12.26 6.40 -6.38
CA ALA A 18 11.92 5.65 -7.57
C ALA A 18 12.99 4.60 -7.91
N CYS A 19 14.28 4.96 -7.90
CA CYS A 19 15.35 4.00 -8.12
C CYS A 19 15.34 2.89 -7.08
N PHE A 20 15.24 3.21 -5.79
CA PHE A 20 15.29 2.20 -4.73
C PHE A 20 14.05 1.32 -4.65
N PHE A 21 12.88 1.79 -5.09
CA PHE A 21 11.65 0.99 -5.08
C PHE A 21 11.47 0.22 -6.39
N LEU A 22 11.69 0.87 -7.54
CA LEU A 22 11.47 0.26 -8.84
C LEU A 22 12.58 -0.73 -9.22
N TRP A 23 13.83 -0.51 -8.78
CA TRP A 23 14.93 -1.45 -9.04
C TRP A 23 14.67 -2.86 -8.51
N PRO A 24 14.36 -3.09 -7.21
CA PRO A 24 14.09 -4.43 -6.70
C PRO A 24 12.83 -5.06 -7.31
N ILE A 25 11.82 -4.25 -7.62
CA ILE A 25 10.62 -4.71 -8.33
C ILE A 25 11.00 -5.19 -9.74
N GLY A 26 11.83 -4.41 -10.45
CA GLY A 26 12.34 -4.74 -11.77
C GLY A 26 13.19 -6.01 -11.78
N THR A 27 14.08 -6.20 -10.80
CA THR A 27 14.87 -7.44 -10.69
C THR A 27 14.00 -8.65 -10.36
N THR A 28 12.97 -8.48 -9.54
CA THR A 28 12.01 -9.55 -9.19
C THR A 28 11.15 -9.94 -10.40
N LEU A 29 10.63 -8.94 -11.13
CA LEU A 29 9.91 -9.16 -12.38
C LEU A 29 10.84 -9.77 -13.44
N GLY A 30 12.09 -9.34 -13.50
CA GLY A 30 13.11 -9.93 -14.36
C GLY A 30 13.25 -11.44 -14.12
N GLY A 31 13.34 -11.88 -12.87
CA GLY A 31 13.35 -13.32 -12.55
C GLY A 31 12.05 -14.06 -12.90
N ALA A 32 10.93 -13.37 -13.05
CA ALA A 32 9.66 -13.97 -13.47
C ALA A 32 9.53 -14.11 -15.01
N PHE A 33 10.26 -13.30 -15.78
CA PHE A 33 10.18 -13.25 -17.24
C PHE A 33 11.44 -13.74 -17.96
N PHE A 34 12.61 -13.77 -17.32
CA PHE A 34 13.85 -14.24 -17.91
C PHE A 34 14.21 -15.61 -17.34
N ASP A 35 14.42 -16.58 -18.23
CA ASP A 35 14.93 -17.91 -17.87
C ASP A 35 16.42 -17.84 -17.51
N ALA A 36 16.98 -18.90 -16.93
CA ALA A 36 18.40 -18.98 -16.55
C ALA A 36 19.37 -18.71 -17.73
N ASP A 37 18.91 -18.94 -18.97
CA ASP A 37 19.64 -18.69 -20.22
C ASP A 37 19.44 -17.26 -20.79
N GLY A 38 18.76 -16.37 -20.08
CA GLY A 38 18.51 -14.98 -20.52
C GLY A 38 17.44 -14.84 -21.60
N LYS A 39 16.66 -15.91 -21.88
CA LYS A 39 15.55 -15.86 -22.83
C LYS A 39 14.29 -15.36 -22.15
N PHE A 40 13.58 -14.45 -22.81
CA PHE A 40 12.28 -13.97 -22.36
C PHE A 40 11.23 -15.08 -22.49
N THR A 41 10.66 -15.52 -21.39
CA THR A 41 9.69 -16.61 -21.29
C THR A 41 8.45 -16.18 -20.50
N PHE A 42 7.27 -16.45 -21.04
CA PHE A 42 5.99 -16.28 -20.33
C PHE A 42 5.54 -17.56 -19.63
N VAL A 43 6.34 -18.63 -19.70
CA VAL A 43 5.96 -19.95 -19.20
C VAL A 43 5.65 -19.91 -17.71
N PHE A 44 6.47 -19.22 -16.90
CA PHE A 44 6.22 -19.09 -15.45
C PHE A 44 4.90 -18.40 -15.13
N VAL A 45 4.57 -17.33 -15.86
CA VAL A 45 3.30 -16.62 -15.70
C VAL A 45 2.13 -17.54 -16.04
N THR A 46 2.19 -18.23 -17.18
CA THR A 46 1.13 -19.18 -17.58
C THR A 46 1.02 -20.38 -16.65
N GLU A 47 2.12 -20.84 -16.05
CA GLU A 47 2.14 -21.97 -15.13
C GLU A 47 1.42 -21.63 -13.80
N VAL A 48 1.56 -20.40 -13.32
CA VAL A 48 0.82 -19.90 -12.14
C VAL A 48 -0.70 -19.95 -12.39
N PHE A 49 -1.16 -19.60 -13.60
CA PHE A 49 -2.59 -19.68 -13.94
C PHE A 49 -3.06 -21.10 -14.25
N ARG A 50 -2.16 -22.02 -14.61
CA ARG A 50 -2.51 -23.40 -14.95
C ARG A 50 -2.63 -24.28 -13.69
N ASN A 51 -1.86 -23.97 -12.66
CA ASN A 51 -1.88 -24.71 -11.42
C ASN A 51 -2.98 -24.16 -10.48
N ARG A 52 -4.00 -25.00 -10.28
CA ARG A 52 -5.21 -24.70 -9.52
C ARG A 52 -4.94 -24.23 -8.09
N ILE A 53 -3.85 -24.69 -7.46
CA ILE A 53 -3.49 -24.33 -6.09
C ILE A 53 -3.16 -22.83 -5.98
N TYR A 54 -2.45 -22.27 -6.96
CA TYR A 54 -2.11 -20.84 -6.94
C TYR A 54 -3.33 -19.96 -7.18
N LEU A 55 -4.25 -20.38 -8.05
CA LEU A 55 -5.52 -19.69 -8.28
C LEU A 55 -6.42 -19.71 -7.04
N GLU A 56 -6.52 -20.86 -6.36
CA GLU A 56 -7.26 -20.97 -5.11
C GLU A 56 -6.66 -20.10 -4.00
N GLY A 57 -5.33 -20.07 -3.88
CA GLY A 57 -4.63 -19.16 -2.96
C GLY A 57 -4.88 -17.68 -3.27
N LEU A 58 -4.86 -17.29 -4.55
CA LEU A 58 -5.16 -15.92 -4.98
C LEU A 58 -6.61 -15.52 -4.66
N GLY A 59 -7.57 -16.40 -4.95
CA GLY A 59 -8.98 -16.17 -4.63
C GLY A 59 -9.23 -16.05 -3.12
N ASN A 60 -8.64 -16.95 -2.32
CA ASN A 60 -8.79 -16.93 -0.86
C ASN A 60 -8.18 -15.67 -0.24
N SER A 61 -6.98 -15.29 -0.66
CA SER A 61 -6.33 -14.07 -0.16
C SER A 61 -7.09 -12.80 -0.57
N LEU A 62 -7.64 -12.75 -1.78
CA LEU A 62 -8.49 -11.65 -2.22
C LEU A 62 -9.78 -11.56 -1.38
N LEU A 63 -10.43 -12.69 -1.12
CA LEU A 63 -11.63 -12.75 -0.29
C LEU A 63 -11.34 -12.27 1.14
N LEU A 64 -10.20 -12.70 1.72
CA LEU A 64 -9.75 -12.22 3.03
C LEU A 64 -9.44 -10.72 3.03
N ALA A 65 -8.80 -10.19 1.99
CA ALA A 65 -8.49 -8.77 1.88
C ALA A 65 -9.77 -7.93 1.80
N ILE A 66 -10.75 -8.35 0.99
CA ILE A 66 -12.05 -7.67 0.90
C ILE A 66 -12.80 -7.78 2.23
N GLY A 67 -12.89 -8.97 2.81
CA GLY A 67 -13.61 -9.20 4.06
C GLY A 67 -13.06 -8.39 5.23
N SER A 68 -11.74 -8.39 5.40
CA SER A 68 -11.06 -7.63 6.46
C SER A 68 -11.19 -6.12 6.27
N THR A 69 -11.06 -5.62 5.03
CA THR A 69 -11.24 -4.21 4.71
C THR A 69 -12.68 -3.77 4.97
N ALA A 70 -13.66 -4.54 4.49
CA ALA A 70 -15.07 -4.26 4.71
C ALA A 70 -15.44 -4.26 6.20
N LEU A 71 -14.90 -5.21 6.98
CA LEU A 71 -15.10 -5.26 8.43
C LEU A 71 -14.45 -4.06 9.13
N ALA A 72 -13.22 -3.70 8.75
CA ALA A 72 -12.55 -2.51 9.27
C ALA A 72 -13.35 -1.24 8.96
N PHE A 73 -13.85 -1.09 7.72
CA PHE A 73 -14.73 0.02 7.35
C PHE A 73 -16.06 0.00 8.12
N ALA A 74 -16.68 -1.16 8.27
CA ALA A 74 -17.95 -1.31 8.97
C ALA A 74 -17.85 -0.91 10.45
N ILE A 75 -16.66 -1.02 11.06
CA ILE A 75 -16.42 -0.56 12.45
C ILE A 75 -15.95 0.89 12.47
N ALA A 76 -14.98 1.25 11.63
CA ALA A 76 -14.35 2.57 11.63
C ALA A 76 -15.32 3.69 11.20
N LEU A 77 -16.19 3.43 10.22
CA LEU A 77 -17.11 4.43 9.67
C LEU A 77 -18.19 4.87 10.68
N PRO A 78 -18.94 3.98 11.37
CA PRO A 78 -19.86 4.41 12.41
C PRO A 78 -19.11 5.02 13.59
N LEU A 79 -17.94 4.49 13.96
CA LEU A 79 -17.14 5.08 15.03
C LEU A 79 -16.73 6.51 14.68
N ALA A 80 -16.26 6.77 13.45
CA ALA A 80 -15.93 8.10 12.96
C ALA A 80 -17.13 9.05 12.94
N PHE A 81 -18.31 8.56 12.57
CA PHE A 81 -19.55 9.35 12.59
C PHE A 81 -19.97 9.75 14.01
N VAL A 82 -19.95 8.82 14.96
CA VAL A 82 -20.23 9.11 16.37
C VAL A 82 -19.15 10.05 16.92
N ALA A 83 -17.90 9.81 16.56
CA ALA A 83 -16.80 10.68 16.92
C ALA A 83 -17.05 12.12 16.43
N ASP A 84 -17.44 12.35 15.18
CA ASP A 84 -17.74 13.70 14.67
C ASP A 84 -18.91 14.39 15.42
N ARG A 85 -19.97 13.64 15.75
CA ARG A 85 -21.20 14.19 16.33
C ARG A 85 -21.19 14.40 17.85
N TYR A 86 -20.33 13.70 18.59
CA TYR A 86 -20.32 13.74 20.06
C TYR A 86 -18.98 14.25 20.62
N GLU A 87 -19.06 15.17 21.58
CA GLU A 87 -17.90 15.61 22.35
C GLU A 87 -17.60 14.62 23.47
N PHE A 88 -16.58 13.79 23.27
CA PHE A 88 -16.09 12.88 24.30
C PHE A 88 -15.15 13.61 25.27
N PRO A 89 -15.25 13.39 26.60
CA PRO A 89 -14.42 14.09 27.59
C PRO A 89 -12.91 13.89 27.38
N GLN A 90 -12.48 12.78 26.76
CA GLN A 90 -11.08 12.51 26.43
C GLN A 90 -10.55 13.27 25.20
N ARG A 91 -11.42 13.86 24.36
CA ARG A 91 -11.00 14.67 23.19
C ARG A 91 -10.45 16.05 23.56
N SER A 92 -10.92 16.62 24.66
CA SER A 92 -10.56 17.98 25.09
C SER A 92 -9.07 18.11 25.44
N CYS A 93 -8.49 17.11 26.11
CA CYS A 93 -7.09 17.19 26.56
C CYS A 93 -6.06 16.93 25.43
N SER A 94 -6.47 16.44 24.25
CA SER A 94 -5.54 16.25 23.11
C SER A 94 -5.52 17.41 22.11
N LEU A 95 -6.57 18.24 22.04
CA LEU A 95 -6.71 19.31 21.05
C LEU A 95 -6.73 20.75 21.62
N ARG A 96 -6.78 20.92 22.96
CA ARG A 96 -6.60 22.24 23.60
C ARG A 96 -5.60 22.17 24.76
N PRO A 97 -4.38 22.71 24.60
CA PRO A 97 -3.37 22.76 25.67
C PRO A 97 -3.77 23.60 26.89
N SER A 98 -4.88 24.36 26.84
CA SER A 98 -5.20 25.38 27.85
C SER A 98 -6.24 24.98 28.91
N TRP A 99 -6.85 23.78 28.82
CA TRP A 99 -7.97 23.37 29.69
C TRP A 99 -7.80 21.99 30.36
N CYS A 100 -6.56 21.63 30.71
CA CYS A 100 -6.26 20.54 31.66
C CYS A 100 -5.74 21.15 32.97
N ARG A 101 -6.54 22.05 33.58
CA ARG A 101 -6.40 22.53 34.95
C ARG A 101 -7.78 22.56 35.62
#